data_AF-A0AAU0X8P5-F1
#
_entry.id   AF-A0AAU0X8P5-F1
#
_cell.length_a   1.000
_cell.length_b   1.000
_cell.length_c   1.000
_cell.angle_alpha   90.00
_cell.angle_beta   90.00
_cell.angle_gamma   90.00
#
_symmetry.space_group_name_H-M   'P 1'
#
loop_
_entity.id
_entity.type
_entity.pdbx_description
1 polymer ?
#
loop_
_entity_poly.entity_id
_entity_poly.type
_entity_poly.pdbx_seq_one_letter_code
_entity_poly.pdbx_strand_id
1 'polypeptide(L)'
;MPELQKATRTQEPAWAGRITAAVLAAVALLMAAMFFAQAVEQSGATGSTGTLTVTDCYPRGSQGNTCVGRFRSDSGQEAVDDAVAKPRYAYESGEKVTVSGSGGSYTVQNWSEAAWTFCLAFFYLGAFSLVLRGLPHGFQRMKETTESSPDKWYSITAPIRDALSGWCFLVSLVGLIASIVVYST
;
A
#
# COMPACT_ATOMS: atom_id res chain seq x y z
N MET A 1 -14.18 -4.58 61.53
CA MET A 1 -13.04 -4.01 60.78
C MET A 1 -12.61 -5.06 59.76
N PRO A 2 -13.04 -4.98 58.50
CA PRO A 2 -12.52 -5.87 57.45
C PRO A 2 -11.28 -5.23 56.83
N GLU A 3 -10.13 -5.86 57.05
CA GLU A 3 -8.87 -5.48 56.43
C GLU A 3 -8.88 -5.77 54.93
N LEU A 4 -8.58 -4.71 54.18
CA LEU A 4 -7.90 -4.65 52.90
C LEU A 4 -7.35 -5.99 52.38
N GLN A 5 -8.15 -6.73 51.61
CA GLN A 5 -7.59 -7.53 50.52
C GLN A 5 -7.16 -6.57 49.39
N LYS A 6 -5.97 -5.99 49.56
CA LYS A 6 -5.28 -5.26 48.50
C LYS A 6 -4.81 -6.31 47.48
N ALA A 7 -5.70 -6.66 46.56
CA ALA A 7 -5.40 -7.56 45.46
C ALA A 7 -4.22 -6.96 44.68
N THR A 8 -3.04 -7.54 44.88
CA THR A 8 -1.82 -7.23 44.14
C THR A 8 -2.07 -7.65 42.69
N ARG A 9 -2.67 -6.77 41.88
CA ARG A 9 -2.65 -6.93 40.43
C ARG A 9 -1.19 -6.82 40.02
N THR A 10 -0.60 -7.95 39.70
CA THR A 10 0.69 -8.04 39.01
C THR A 10 0.54 -7.21 37.74
N GLN A 11 1.14 -6.02 37.75
CA GLN A 11 1.12 -5.10 36.63
C GLN A 11 1.91 -5.79 35.53
N GLU A 12 1.21 -6.38 34.56
CA GLU A 12 1.87 -7.03 33.43
C GLU A 12 2.86 -6.04 32.80
N PRO A 13 4.05 -6.52 32.46
CA PRO A 13 5.13 -5.61 32.20
C PRO A 13 4.93 -4.95 30.83
N ALA A 14 4.89 -3.62 30.86
CA ALA A 14 4.72 -2.66 29.77
C ALA A 14 5.52 -2.91 28.47
N TRP A 15 6.50 -3.82 28.47
CA TRP A 15 7.35 -4.13 27.32
C TRP A 15 6.62 -4.96 26.26
N ALA A 16 5.71 -5.86 26.64
CA ALA A 16 5.03 -6.74 25.70
C ALA A 16 4.24 -5.92 24.65
N GLY A 17 3.46 -4.92 25.10
CA GLY A 17 2.73 -4.02 24.19
C GLY A 17 3.63 -3.18 23.29
N ARG A 18 4.82 -2.79 23.75
CA ARG A 18 5.79 -2.02 22.95
C ARG A 18 6.42 -2.87 21.86
N ILE A 19 6.78 -4.11 22.17
CA ILE A 19 7.33 -5.05 21.18
C ILE A 19 6.26 -5.34 20.12
N THR A 20 5.03 -5.67 20.52
CA THR A 20 3.94 -5.93 19.58
C THR A 20 3.69 -4.74 18.66
N ALA A 21 3.64 -3.52 19.20
CA ALA A 21 3.46 -2.32 18.38
C ALA A 21 4.65 -2.06 17.44
N ALA A 22 5.89 -2.27 17.89
CA ALA A 22 7.07 -2.13 17.04
C ALA A 22 7.06 -3.14 15.88
N VAL A 23 6.67 -4.39 16.15
CA VAL A 23 6.52 -5.43 15.12
C VAL A 23 5.42 -5.05 14.13
N LEU A 24 4.26 -4.58 14.60
CA LEU A 24 3.17 -4.14 13.73
C LEU A 24 3.56 -2.93 12.86
N ALA A 25 4.31 -1.98 13.43
CA ALA A 25 4.85 -0.84 12.69
C ALA A 25 5.81 -1.31 11.58
N ALA A 26 6.72 -2.24 11.89
CA ALA A 26 7.64 -2.79 10.90
C ALA A 26 6.90 -3.52 9.76
N VAL A 27 5.89 -4.34 10.09
CA VAL A 27 5.06 -5.04 9.10
C VAL A 27 4.31 -4.04 8.22
N ALA A 28 3.69 -3.01 8.80
CA ALA A 28 2.99 -1.97 8.04
C ALA A 28 3.94 -1.25 7.07
N LEU A 29 5.16 -0.92 7.51
CA LEU A 29 6.15 -0.26 6.67
C LEU A 29 6.64 -1.15 5.53
N LEU A 30 6.86 -2.45 5.79
CA LEU A 30 7.22 -3.43 4.76
C LEU A 30 6.11 -3.57 3.71
N MET A 31 4.86 -3.70 4.13
CA MET A 31 3.72 -3.78 3.22
C MET A 31 3.59 -2.52 2.39
N ALA A 32 3.71 -1.34 3.01
CA ALA A 32 3.71 -0.07 2.30
C ALA A 32 4.79 -0.01 1.22
N ALA A 33 6.03 -0.40 1.54
CA ALA A 33 7.13 -0.40 0.57
C ALA A 33 6.89 -1.37 -0.59
N MET A 34 6.37 -2.57 -0.33
CA MET A 34 6.03 -3.55 -1.36
C MET A 34 4.95 -3.03 -2.32
N PHE A 35 3.85 -2.51 -1.78
CA PHE A 35 2.77 -1.96 -2.62
C PHE A 35 3.21 -0.72 -3.38
N PHE A 36 4.06 0.12 -2.79
CA PHE A 36 4.59 1.30 -3.47
C PHE A 36 5.50 0.92 -4.63
N ALA A 37 6.37 -0.08 -4.46
CA ALA A 37 7.20 -0.61 -5.54
C ALA A 37 6.34 -1.16 -6.69
N GLN A 38 5.31 -1.97 -6.38
CA GLN A 38 4.38 -2.47 -7.39
C GLN A 38 3.63 -1.36 -8.12
N ALA A 39 3.17 -0.33 -7.39
CA ALA A 39 2.46 0.80 -7.98
C ALA A 39 3.37 1.63 -8.92
N VAL A 40 4.64 1.81 -8.55
CA VAL A 40 5.65 2.49 -9.37
C VAL A 40 5.96 1.70 -10.65
N GLU A 41 6.05 0.38 -10.56
CA GLU A 41 6.22 -0.48 -11.74
C GLU A 41 4.99 -0.44 -12.67
N GLN A 42 3.78 -0.50 -12.11
CA GLN A 42 2.52 -0.50 -12.87
C GLN A 42 2.15 0.85 -13.49
N SER A 43 2.56 1.96 -12.87
CA SER A 43 2.33 3.31 -13.38
C SER A 43 3.25 3.69 -14.54
N GLY A 44 4.27 2.88 -14.83
CA GLY A 44 5.26 3.22 -15.85
C GLY A 44 6.22 4.33 -15.44
N ALA A 45 6.27 4.70 -14.16
CA ALA A 45 7.21 5.70 -13.66
C ALA A 45 8.68 5.24 -13.76
N THR A 46 8.91 3.94 -13.95
CA THR A 46 10.22 3.34 -14.16
C THR A 46 10.28 2.66 -15.53
N GLY A 47 11.31 3.01 -16.31
CA GLY A 47 11.56 2.43 -17.64
C GLY A 47 11.21 3.35 -18.81
N SER A 48 11.34 2.81 -20.02
CA SER A 48 10.88 3.46 -21.24
C SER A 48 9.45 3.03 -21.53
N THR A 49 8.53 4.00 -21.53
CA THR A 49 7.15 3.77 -21.96
C THR A 49 7.10 3.54 -23.47
N GLY A 50 6.22 2.63 -23.88
CA GLY A 50 6.00 2.33 -25.28
C GLY A 50 4.80 1.43 -25.51
N THR A 51 4.61 1.07 -26.77
CA THR A 51 3.55 0.16 -27.21
C THR A 51 4.14 -1.19 -27.58
N LEU A 52 3.61 -2.26 -26.99
CA LEU A 52 3.85 -3.64 -27.43
C LEU A 52 2.75 -4.02 -28.42
N THR A 53 3.14 -4.40 -29.64
CA THR A 53 2.23 -5.05 -30.58
C THR A 53 2.34 -6.55 -30.40
N VAL A 54 1.31 -7.15 -29.83
CA VAL A 54 1.27 -8.58 -29.50
C VAL A 54 1.33 -9.40 -30.78
N THR A 55 2.19 -10.41 -30.81
CA THR A 55 2.28 -11.38 -31.91
C THR A 55 1.65 -12.70 -31.49
N ASP A 56 1.99 -13.19 -30.31
CA ASP A 56 1.46 -14.42 -29.76
C ASP A 56 1.36 -14.34 -28.22
N CYS A 57 0.40 -15.06 -27.64
CA CYS A 57 0.20 -15.15 -26.20
C CYS A 57 -0.01 -16.60 -25.81
N TYR A 58 0.80 -17.09 -24.88
CA TYR A 58 0.70 -18.45 -24.37
C TYR A 58 0.56 -18.47 -22.84
N PRO A 59 -0.28 -19.39 -22.30
CA PRO A 59 -0.43 -19.55 -20.86
C PRO A 59 0.86 -20.13 -20.27
N ARG A 60 1.40 -19.51 -19.21
CA ARG A 60 2.60 -19.97 -18.51
C ARG A 60 2.23 -20.49 -17.11
N GLY A 61 1.57 -21.65 -17.10
CA GLY A 61 1.18 -22.34 -15.86
C GLY A 61 0.31 -21.47 -14.95
N SER A 62 0.51 -21.59 -13.63
CA SER A 62 -0.25 -20.82 -12.62
C SER A 62 0.19 -19.34 -12.49
N GLN A 63 1.24 -18.92 -13.22
CA GLN A 63 1.82 -17.58 -13.09
C GLN A 63 1.21 -16.54 -14.04
N GLY A 64 0.23 -16.93 -14.87
CA GLY A 64 -0.47 -16.05 -15.80
C GLY A 64 -0.10 -16.28 -17.26
N ASN A 65 -0.36 -15.28 -18.11
CA ASN A 65 -0.09 -15.35 -19.53
C ASN A 65 1.28 -14.72 -19.84
N THR A 66 1.95 -15.24 -20.85
CA THR A 66 3.14 -14.63 -21.42
C THR A 66 2.84 -14.25 -22.86
N CYS A 67 2.94 -12.97 -23.17
CA CYS A 67 2.72 -12.44 -24.49
C CYS A 67 4.05 -11.96 -25.07
N VAL A 68 4.29 -12.31 -26.33
CA VAL A 68 5.48 -11.92 -27.09
C VAL A 68 5.05 -10.99 -28.22
N GLY A 69 5.90 -10.02 -28.55
CA GLY A 69 5.56 -9.08 -29.59
C GLY A 69 6.68 -8.10 -29.95
N ARG A 70 6.35 -7.12 -30.77
CA ARG A 70 7.25 -6.02 -31.13
C ARG A 70 7.00 -4.84 -30.20
N PHE A 71 7.97 -4.49 -29.38
CA PHE A 71 7.93 -3.29 -28.56
C PHE A 71 8.42 -2.09 -29.37
N ARG A 72 7.74 -0.96 -29.25
CA ARG A 72 8.17 0.33 -29.80
C ARG A 72 8.10 1.39 -28.72
N SER A 73 9.24 1.99 -28.37
CA SER A 73 9.26 3.10 -27.41
C SER A 73 8.55 4.33 -27.98
N ASP A 74 7.88 5.09 -27.12
CA ASP A 74 7.24 6.37 -27.48
C ASP A 74 8.26 7.42 -27.93
N SER A 75 9.52 7.29 -27.51
CA SER A 75 10.63 8.12 -27.99
C SER A 75 10.99 7.86 -29.46
N GLY A 76 10.48 6.79 -30.06
CA GLY A 76 10.75 6.38 -31.43
C GLY A 76 12.14 5.82 -31.68
N GLN A 77 13.00 5.72 -30.67
CA GLN A 77 14.41 5.35 -30.84
C GLN A 77 14.65 3.83 -30.92
N GLU A 78 13.79 3.02 -30.32
CA GLU A 78 14.00 1.57 -30.24
C GLU A 78 12.74 0.79 -30.56
N ALA A 79 12.87 -0.11 -31.54
CA ALA A 79 11.97 -1.21 -31.76
C ALA A 79 12.69 -2.50 -31.35
N VAL A 80 12.16 -3.20 -30.36
CA VAL A 80 12.70 -4.48 -29.91
C VAL A 80 11.74 -5.58 -30.37
N ASP A 81 12.26 -6.48 -31.19
CA ASP A 81 11.55 -7.69 -31.61
C ASP A 81 11.60 -8.73 -30.49
N ASP A 82 10.57 -9.58 -30.41
CA ASP A 82 10.43 -10.64 -29.41
C ASP A 82 10.41 -10.15 -27.95
N ALA A 83 9.88 -8.95 -27.73
CA ALA A 83 9.65 -8.40 -26.40
C ALA A 83 8.61 -9.24 -25.63
N VAL A 84 8.95 -9.63 -24.40
CA VAL A 84 8.13 -10.52 -23.57
C VAL A 84 7.45 -9.72 -22.45
N ALA A 85 6.11 -9.65 -22.51
CA ALA A 85 5.28 -9.11 -21.44
C ALA A 85 4.55 -10.22 -20.68
N LYS A 86 4.28 -9.98 -19.39
CA LYS A 86 3.55 -10.91 -18.52
C LYS A 86 2.21 -10.32 -18.08
N PRO A 87 1.20 -10.29 -18.96
CA PRO A 87 -0.10 -9.76 -18.59
C PRO A 87 -0.94 -10.73 -17.77
N ARG A 88 -1.89 -10.16 -17.02
CA ARG A 88 -2.90 -10.92 -16.29
C ARG A 88 -3.92 -11.58 -17.22
N TYR A 89 -4.25 -10.91 -18.33
CA TYR A 89 -5.20 -11.37 -19.33
C TYR A 89 -4.47 -11.76 -20.62
N ALA A 90 -5.07 -12.65 -21.42
CA ALA A 90 -4.55 -12.97 -22.74
C ALA A 90 -5.01 -11.87 -23.71
N TYR A 91 -4.09 -11.43 -24.57
CA TYR A 91 -4.36 -10.44 -25.62
C TYR A 91 -4.43 -11.13 -26.98
N GLU A 92 -5.16 -10.53 -27.91
CA GLU A 92 -5.24 -11.04 -29.28
C GLU A 92 -4.00 -10.65 -30.09
N SER A 93 -3.69 -11.45 -31.11
CA SER A 93 -2.59 -11.12 -32.04
C SER A 93 -2.89 -9.82 -32.79
N GLY A 94 -1.91 -8.93 -32.86
CA GLY A 94 -2.04 -7.58 -33.43
C GLY A 94 -2.54 -6.53 -32.44
N GLU A 95 -2.97 -6.92 -31.23
CA GLU A 95 -3.41 -5.97 -30.21
C GLU A 95 -2.24 -5.10 -29.72
N LYS A 96 -2.53 -3.82 -29.49
CA LYS A 96 -1.56 -2.83 -29.02
C LYS A 96 -1.76 -2.57 -27.54
N VAL A 97 -0.74 -2.86 -26.74
CA VAL A 97 -0.80 -2.73 -25.29
C VAL A 97 0.29 -1.77 -24.83
N THR A 98 -0.07 -0.82 -23.97
CA THR A 98 0.91 0.08 -23.35
C THR A 98 1.72 -0.68 -22.30
N VAL A 99 3.04 -0.66 -22.47
CA VAL A 99 3.97 -1.35 -21.56
C VAL A 99 5.09 -0.42 -21.13
N SER A 100 5.63 -0.66 -19.93
CA SER A 100 6.89 -0.07 -19.49
C SER A 100 8.01 -1.09 -19.65
N GLY A 101 9.07 -0.73 -20.39
CA GLY A 101 10.26 -1.55 -20.58
C GLY A 101 11.38 -1.16 -19.61
N SER A 102 11.90 -2.13 -18.85
CA SER A 102 13.11 -1.95 -18.04
C SER A 102 13.97 -3.22 -18.06
N GLY A 103 15.21 -3.09 -18.53
CA GLY A 103 16.21 -4.18 -18.49
C GLY A 103 15.81 -5.47 -19.22
N GLY A 104 15.07 -5.37 -20.34
CA GLY A 104 14.58 -6.53 -21.09
C GLY A 104 13.33 -7.20 -20.51
N SER A 105 12.75 -6.64 -19.45
CA SER A 105 11.44 -7.03 -18.93
C SER A 105 10.40 -5.96 -19.28
N TYR A 106 9.20 -6.41 -19.68
CA TYR A 106 8.10 -5.54 -20.05
C TYR A 106 6.90 -5.79 -19.16
N THR A 107 6.43 -4.73 -18.49
CA THR A 107 5.27 -4.78 -17.61
C THR A 107 4.12 -4.00 -18.24
N VAL A 108 2.94 -4.62 -18.29
CA VAL A 108 1.74 -3.94 -18.79
C VAL A 108 1.35 -2.82 -17.84
N GLN A 109 1.16 -1.62 -18.39
CA GLN A 109 0.70 -0.48 -17.60
C GLN A 109 -0.81 -0.59 -17.41
N ASN A 110 -1.25 -0.59 -16.16
CA ASN A 110 -2.65 -0.59 -15.80
C ASN A 110 -2.88 0.45 -14.70
N TRP A 111 -3.31 1.65 -15.10
CA TRP A 111 -3.54 2.76 -14.18
C TRP A 111 -4.58 2.44 -13.10
N SER A 112 -5.57 1.59 -13.39
CA SER A 112 -6.56 1.19 -12.40
C SER A 112 -5.96 0.30 -11.30
N GLU A 113 -5.09 -0.64 -11.67
CA GLU A 113 -4.36 -1.49 -10.71
C GLU A 113 -3.28 -0.69 -9.98
N ALA A 114 -2.60 0.24 -10.66
CA ALA A 114 -1.62 1.16 -10.05
C ALA A 114 -2.30 2.07 -9.01
N ALA A 115 -3.46 2.65 -9.33
CA ALA A 115 -4.23 3.48 -8.40
C ALA A 115 -4.65 2.68 -7.16
N TRP A 116 -5.14 1.45 -7.35
CA TRP A 116 -5.51 0.57 -6.24
C TRP A 116 -4.32 0.20 -5.36
N THR A 117 -3.18 -0.14 -5.96
CA THR A 117 -1.94 -0.46 -5.21
C THR A 117 -1.37 0.76 -4.49
N PHE A 118 -1.43 1.97 -5.07
CA PHE A 118 -1.13 3.21 -4.35
C PHE A 118 -2.04 3.40 -3.14
N CYS A 119 -3.36 3.24 -3.29
CA CYS A 119 -4.30 3.33 -2.18
C CYS A 119 -3.93 2.36 -1.04
N LEU A 120 -3.54 1.12 -1.36
CA LEU A 120 -3.05 0.15 -0.37
C LEU A 120 -1.74 0.62 0.29
N ALA A 121 -0.78 1.13 -0.47
CA ALA A 121 0.47 1.64 0.10
C ALA A 121 0.21 2.77 1.12
N PHE A 122 -0.64 3.74 0.77
CA PHE A 122 -1.03 4.83 1.67
C PHE A 122 -1.86 4.36 2.87
N PHE A 123 -2.67 3.32 2.70
CA PHE A 123 -3.37 2.67 3.79
C PHE A 123 -2.37 2.17 4.85
N TYR A 124 -1.36 1.39 4.43
CA TYR A 124 -0.36 0.85 5.35
C TYR A 124 0.54 1.93 5.96
N LEU A 125 0.89 2.99 5.20
CA LEU A 125 1.63 4.14 5.73
C LEU A 125 0.87 4.87 6.84
N GLY A 126 -0.43 5.03 6.70
CA GLY A 126 -1.20 5.66 7.76
C GLY A 126 -1.47 4.74 8.95
N ALA A 127 -1.62 3.44 8.74
CA ALA A 127 -1.61 2.47 9.84
C ALA A 127 -0.29 2.55 10.64
N PHE A 128 0.85 2.65 9.95
CA PHE A 128 2.15 2.90 10.58
C PHE A 128 2.16 4.21 11.39
N SER A 129 1.65 5.30 10.84
CA SER A 129 1.53 6.59 11.54
C SER A 129 0.63 6.52 12.79
N LEU A 130 -0.48 5.78 12.73
CA LEU A 130 -1.36 5.55 13.89
C LEU A 130 -0.65 4.77 14.99
N VAL A 131 0.12 3.75 14.65
CA VAL A 131 0.90 2.98 15.65
C VAL A 131 1.93 3.87 16.33
N LEU A 132 2.66 4.69 15.57
CA LEU A 132 3.65 5.63 16.12
C LEU A 132 3.03 6.67 17.04
N ARG A 133 1.85 7.19 16.71
CA ARG A 133 1.14 8.20 17.54
C ARG A 133 0.42 7.58 18.74
N GLY A 134 -0.11 6.37 18.60
CA GLY A 134 -0.83 5.66 19.66
C GLY A 134 0.07 5.21 20.81
N LEU A 135 1.34 4.89 20.51
CA LEU A 135 2.33 4.44 21.49
C LEU A 135 2.62 5.44 22.63
N PRO A 136 2.96 6.72 22.36
CA PRO A 136 3.25 7.68 23.42
C PRO A 136 2.00 8.14 24.17
N HIS A 137 0.88 8.39 23.47
CA HIS A 137 -0.34 8.91 24.09
C HIS A 137 -1.13 7.87 24.88
N GLY A 138 -1.16 6.61 24.44
CA GLY A 138 -1.81 5.52 25.18
C GLY A 138 -1.09 5.22 26.51
N PHE A 139 0.24 5.31 26.52
CA PHE A 139 1.04 5.05 27.72
C PHE A 139 0.92 6.14 28.78
N GLN A 140 0.90 7.42 28.37
CA GLN A 140 0.74 8.53 29.31
C GLN A 140 -0.65 8.49 29.96
N ARG A 141 -1.71 8.23 29.18
CA ARG A 141 -3.08 8.21 29.71
C ARG A 141 -3.40 7.02 30.59
N MET A 142 -2.85 5.83 30.32
CA MET A 142 -3.06 4.66 31.19
C MET A 142 -2.48 4.85 32.59
N LYS A 143 -1.40 5.63 32.75
CA LYS A 143 -0.89 5.99 34.08
C LYS A 143 -1.88 6.84 34.89
N GLU A 144 -2.67 7.69 34.24
CA GLU A 144 -3.62 8.60 34.90
C GLU A 144 -5.01 7.98 35.13
N THR A 145 -5.38 6.91 34.41
CA THR A 145 -6.73 6.32 34.49
C THR A 145 -6.90 5.27 35.58
N THR A 146 -5.85 4.96 36.35
CA THR A 146 -5.94 3.96 37.43
C THR A 146 -6.78 4.49 38.62
N GLU A 147 -7.24 5.75 38.61
CA GLU A 147 -7.91 6.37 39.76
C GLU A 147 -9.24 7.09 39.51
N SER A 148 -9.79 7.22 38.30
CA SER A 148 -10.96 8.13 38.13
C SER A 148 -12.00 7.77 37.06
N SER A 149 -13.25 7.74 37.53
CA SER A 149 -14.57 8.06 36.94
C SER A 149 -14.88 7.70 35.46
N PRO A 150 -16.03 7.06 35.17
CA PRO A 150 -16.47 6.69 33.82
C PRO A 150 -16.61 7.86 32.81
N ASP A 151 -16.64 9.11 33.25
CA ASP A 151 -16.80 10.29 32.38
C ASP A 151 -15.58 10.59 31.50
N LYS A 152 -14.40 9.99 31.79
CA LYS A 152 -13.16 10.23 31.02
C LYS A 152 -13.07 9.48 29.68
N TRP A 153 -14.02 8.60 29.35
CA TRP A 153 -14.00 7.84 28.09
C TRP A 153 -14.01 8.73 26.83
N TYR A 154 -14.73 9.86 26.85
CA TYR A 154 -14.78 10.81 25.73
C TYR A 154 -13.45 11.54 25.47
N SER A 155 -12.61 11.70 26.50
CA SER A 155 -11.29 12.32 26.37
C SER A 155 -10.32 11.40 25.61
N ILE A 156 -10.45 10.09 25.79
CA ILE A 156 -9.55 9.08 25.21
C ILE A 156 -9.73 8.93 23.70
N THR A 157 -10.96 9.08 23.20
CA THR A 157 -11.31 8.81 21.79
C THR A 157 -11.04 9.97 20.84
N ALA A 158 -10.97 11.23 21.32
CA ALA A 158 -10.73 12.41 20.49
C ALA A 158 -9.46 12.33 19.60
N PRO A 159 -8.25 12.02 20.13
CA PRO A 159 -7.05 11.96 19.28
C PRO A 159 -7.07 10.79 18.28
N ILE A 160 -7.73 9.69 18.61
CA ILE A 160 -7.89 8.55 17.71
C ILE A 160 -8.83 8.93 16.56
N ARG A 161 -9.93 9.63 16.87
CA ARG A 161 -10.87 10.15 15.88
C ARG A 161 -10.21 11.14 14.93
N ASP A 162 -9.42 12.06 15.46
CA ASP A 162 -8.75 13.09 14.65
C ASP A 162 -7.64 12.48 13.78
N ALA A 163 -6.97 11.44 14.26
CA ALA A 163 -6.00 10.69 13.47
C ALA A 163 -6.67 9.84 12.36
N LEU A 164 -7.82 9.23 12.66
CA LEU A 164 -8.63 8.52 11.68
C LEU A 164 -9.21 9.45 10.61
N SER A 165 -9.71 10.63 10.99
CA SER A 165 -10.25 11.60 10.04
C SER A 165 -9.18 12.14 9.10
N GLY A 166 -8.00 12.47 9.62
CA GLY A 166 -6.86 12.87 8.80
C GLY A 166 -6.40 11.76 7.84
N TRP A 167 -6.49 10.51 8.26
CA TRP A 167 -6.15 9.38 7.40
C TRP A 167 -7.20 9.12 6.32
N CYS A 168 -8.50 9.16 6.65
CA CYS A 168 -9.58 9.09 5.67
C CYS A 168 -9.48 10.22 4.63
N PHE A 169 -9.08 11.42 5.06
CA PHE A 169 -8.85 12.54 4.15
C PHE A 169 -7.69 12.27 3.19
N LEU A 170 -6.56 11.74 3.68
CA LEU A 170 -5.41 11.37 2.83
C LEU A 170 -5.76 10.29 1.81
N VAL A 171 -6.46 9.22 2.24
CA VAL A 171 -6.91 8.16 1.33
C VAL A 171 -7.86 8.71 0.26
N SER A 172 -8.81 9.57 0.67
CA SER A 172 -9.74 10.23 -0.26
C SER A 172 -9.03 11.16 -1.24
N LEU A 173 -8.03 11.92 -0.78
CA LEU A 173 -7.25 12.83 -1.61
C LEU A 173 -6.44 12.07 -2.66
N VAL A 174 -5.77 10.97 -2.26
CA VAL A 174 -5.03 10.10 -3.19
C VAL A 174 -5.97 9.49 -4.23
N GLY A 175 -7.13 8.98 -3.81
CA GLY A 175 -8.14 8.45 -4.73
C GLY A 175 -8.65 9.49 -5.72
N LEU A 176 -8.83 10.74 -5.27
CA LEU A 176 -9.26 11.84 -6.12
C LEU A 176 -8.18 12.25 -7.13
N ILE A 177 -6.92 12.36 -6.70
CA ILE A 177 -5.79 12.65 -7.60
C ILE A 177 -5.63 11.54 -8.64
N ALA A 178 -5.70 10.27 -8.22
CA ALA A 178 -5.63 9.13 -9.13
C ALA A 178 -6.78 9.14 -10.16
N SER A 179 -7.99 9.49 -9.73
CA SER A 179 -9.14 9.62 -10.62
C SER A 179 -8.91 10.73 -11.66
N ILE A 180 -8.41 11.90 -11.26
CA ILE A 180 -8.12 13.01 -12.18
C ILE A 180 -7.10 12.58 -13.24
N VAL A 181 -6.03 11.89 -12.84
CA VAL A 181 -4.99 11.40 -13.77
C VAL A 181 -5.60 10.45 -14.80
N VAL A 182 -6.36 9.45 -14.35
CA VAL A 182 -7.02 8.47 -15.24
C VAL A 182 -7.98 9.12 -16.24
N TYR A 183 -8.72 10.15 -15.84
CA TYR A 183 -9.65 10.84 -16.75
C TYR A 183 -8.98 11.87 -17.67
N SER A 184 -7.71 12.20 -17.43
CA SER A 184 -6.95 13.20 -18.21
C SER A 184 -6.09 12.60 -19.32
N THR A 185 -5.87 11.29 -19.30
CA THR A 185 -5.12 10.50 -20.30
C THR A 185 -6.06 9.74 -21.21
#